data_AF-A0A379Z4F6-F1
#
_entry.id   AF-A0A379Z4F6-F1
#
_cell.length_a   1.000
_cell.length_b   1.000
_cell.length_c   1.000
_cell.angle_alpha   90.00
_cell.angle_beta   90.00
_cell.angle_gamma   90.00
#
_symmetry.space_group_name_H-M   'P 1'
#
loop_
_entity.id
_entity.type
_entity.pdbx_description
1 polymer ?
#
loop_
_entity_poly.entity_id
_entity_poly.type
_entity_poly.pdbx_seq_one_letter_code
_entity_poly.pdbx_strand_id
1 'polypeptide(L)'
;MTMTLNLEVAKGVRLQDIKDALMGVEYSELFETESELSIILPNTNASMSVKTNLENSTVLTEDLEDADWSVGLRAYFDVDATLPNPFDDVKRIVLNLSKQTSFEFALSFQYESLYAQKDSNGLELSKDF
;
A
#
# COMPACT_ATOMS: atom_id res chain seq x y z
N MET A 1 -14.50 7.32 -11.61
CA MET A 1 -14.89 6.01 -11.04
C MET A 1 -13.87 5.74 -9.96
N THR A 2 -14.29 5.64 -8.70
CA THR A 2 -13.32 5.45 -7.61
C THR A 2 -13.09 3.97 -7.37
N MET A 3 -11.84 3.60 -7.23
CA MET A 3 -11.41 2.24 -6.91
C MET A 3 -10.45 2.29 -5.72
N THR A 4 -10.57 1.30 -4.83
CA THR A 4 -9.74 1.22 -3.63
C THR A 4 -8.74 0.08 -3.77
N LEU A 5 -7.45 0.39 -3.56
CA LEU A 5 -6.41 -0.62 -3.38
C LEU A 5 -6.03 -0.73 -1.90
N ASN A 6 -5.81 -1.95 -1.44
CA ASN A 6 -5.43 -2.26 -0.07
C ASN A 6 -3.99 -2.79 -0.06
N LEU A 7 -3.12 -2.12 0.66
CA LEU A 7 -1.76 -2.58 0.94
C LEU A 7 -1.72 -3.16 2.34
N GLU A 8 -1.38 -4.44 2.46
CA GLU A 8 -1.14 -5.13 3.71
C GLU A 8 0.36 -5.40 3.83
N VAL A 9 0.98 -4.93 4.91
CA VAL A 9 2.43 -5.06 5.14
C VAL A 9 2.69 -5.83 6.43
N ALA A 10 3.69 -6.70 6.40
CA ALA A 10 4.04 -7.56 7.52
C ALA A 10 4.44 -6.80 8.79
N LYS A 11 4.19 -7.45 9.92
CA LYS A 11 4.48 -6.94 11.25
C LYS A 11 5.96 -6.62 11.41
N GLY A 12 6.24 -5.46 12.01
CA GLY A 12 7.59 -4.93 12.15
C GLY A 12 7.79 -3.65 11.35
N VAL A 13 6.99 -3.45 10.30
CA VAL A 13 6.94 -2.17 9.59
C VAL A 13 6.46 -1.03 10.50
N ARG A 14 7.04 0.15 10.31
CA ARG A 14 6.73 1.38 11.03
C ARG A 14 6.12 2.38 10.08
N LEU A 15 5.39 3.36 10.63
CA LEU A 15 4.86 4.48 9.85
C LEU A 15 5.98 5.24 9.12
N GLN A 16 7.17 5.32 9.72
CA GLN A 16 8.35 5.91 9.09
C GLN A 16 8.75 5.18 7.80
N ASP A 17 8.63 3.86 7.74
CA ASP A 17 8.96 3.09 6.53
C ASP A 17 7.96 3.41 5.40
N ILE A 18 6.72 3.83 5.70
CA ILE A 18 5.79 4.35 4.69
C ILE A 18 6.17 5.77 4.27
N LYS A 19 6.55 6.63 5.22
CA LYS A 19 6.98 8.00 4.91
C LYS A 19 8.21 8.02 4.02
N ASP A 20 9.16 7.11 4.25
CA ASP A 20 10.33 6.94 3.39
C ASP A 20 9.92 6.46 1.99
N ALA A 21 8.82 5.67 1.88
CA ALA A 21 8.31 5.20 0.58
C ALA A 21 7.71 6.34 -0.26
N LEU A 22 7.27 7.41 0.40
CA LEU A 22 6.77 8.63 -0.26
C LEU A 22 7.89 9.49 -0.84
N MET A 23 9.17 9.16 -0.65
CA MET A 23 10.27 9.94 -1.23
C MET A 23 10.15 10.03 -2.75
N GLY A 24 10.15 11.28 -3.26
CA GLY A 24 9.99 11.55 -4.69
C GLY A 24 8.55 11.44 -5.21
N VAL A 25 7.58 11.24 -4.33
CA VAL A 25 6.14 11.34 -4.61
C VAL A 25 5.64 12.66 -4.03
N GLU A 26 4.95 13.44 -4.85
CA GLU A 26 4.33 14.69 -4.39
C GLU A 26 3.07 14.37 -3.58
N TYR A 27 2.92 15.01 -2.43
CA TYR A 27 1.74 14.86 -1.60
C TYR A 27 1.34 16.17 -0.92
N SER A 28 0.05 16.30 -0.62
CA SER A 28 -0.54 17.42 0.09
C SER A 28 -1.46 16.93 1.22
N GLU A 29 -1.95 17.87 2.04
CA GLU A 29 -2.94 17.59 3.10
C GLU A 29 -2.53 16.49 4.08
N LEU A 30 -1.28 16.52 4.54
CA LEU A 30 -0.75 15.56 5.51
C LEU A 30 -1.46 15.67 6.86
N PHE A 31 -2.09 14.57 7.26
CA PHE A 31 -2.53 14.30 8.62
C PHE A 31 -1.71 13.14 9.18
N GLU A 32 -1.11 13.30 10.36
CA GLU A 32 -0.25 12.28 10.97
C GLU A 32 -0.50 12.19 12.48
N THR A 33 -0.60 10.97 12.99
CA THR A 33 -0.59 10.63 14.41
C THR A 33 0.45 9.54 14.67
N GLU A 34 0.57 9.04 15.90
CA GLU A 34 1.50 7.94 16.21
C GLU A 34 1.19 6.64 15.43
N SER A 35 -0.07 6.42 15.04
CA SER A 35 -0.52 5.17 14.42
C SER A 35 -1.25 5.34 13.09
N GLU A 36 -1.43 6.57 12.62
CA GLU A 36 -2.17 6.87 11.40
C GLU A 36 -1.46 7.94 10.55
N LEU A 37 -1.58 7.80 9.23
CA LEU A 37 -1.15 8.82 8.25
C LEU A 37 -2.17 8.91 7.13
N SER A 38 -2.54 10.12 6.72
CA SER A 38 -3.38 10.37 5.55
C SER A 38 -2.81 11.50 4.71
N ILE A 39 -2.86 11.35 3.39
CA ILE A 39 -2.34 12.31 2.40
C ILE A 39 -3.21 12.33 1.14
N ILE A 40 -3.08 13.40 0.36
CA ILE A 40 -3.56 13.49 -1.02
C ILE A 40 -2.37 13.43 -1.98
N LEU A 41 -2.53 12.68 -3.07
CA LEU A 41 -1.58 12.49 -4.16
C LEU A 41 -2.09 13.28 -5.38
N PRO A 42 -1.69 14.56 -5.53
CA PRO A 42 -2.33 15.47 -6.49
C PRO A 42 -2.10 15.07 -7.96
N ASN A 43 -1.01 14.38 -8.28
CA ASN A 43 -0.69 14.00 -9.66
C ASN A 43 -1.67 12.97 -10.23
N THR A 44 -2.14 12.04 -9.40
CA THR A 44 -3.11 11.02 -9.79
C THR A 44 -4.50 11.27 -9.21
N ASN A 45 -4.71 12.38 -8.51
CA ASN A 45 -5.94 12.70 -7.76
C ASN A 45 -6.37 11.53 -6.84
N ALA A 46 -5.38 10.86 -6.23
CA ALA A 46 -5.62 9.76 -5.30
C ALA A 46 -5.51 10.24 -3.85
N SER A 47 -6.14 9.54 -2.92
CA SER A 47 -5.84 9.68 -1.50
C SER A 47 -5.17 8.42 -0.99
N MET A 48 -4.35 8.56 0.05
CA MET A 48 -3.77 7.43 0.77
C MET A 48 -4.04 7.61 2.25
N SER A 49 -4.46 6.53 2.91
CA SER A 49 -4.56 6.47 4.38
C SER A 49 -3.86 5.22 4.90
N VAL A 50 -3.29 5.30 6.10
CA VAL A 50 -2.44 4.27 6.69
C VAL A 50 -2.81 4.09 8.15
N LYS A 51 -2.83 2.84 8.63
CA LYS A 51 -3.02 2.51 10.04
C LYS A 51 -2.06 1.40 10.48
N THR A 52 -1.46 1.55 11.66
CA THR A 52 -0.59 0.54 12.28
C THR A 52 -1.19 -0.12 13.52
N ASN A 53 -2.12 0.55 14.21
CA ASN A 53 -2.83 -0.02 15.36
C ASN A 53 -4.05 -0.83 14.90
N LEU A 54 -3.80 -2.01 14.35
CA LEU A 54 -4.83 -2.87 13.75
C LEU A 54 -5.53 -3.72 14.82
N GLU A 55 -6.87 -3.76 14.80
CA GLU A 55 -7.65 -4.70 15.62
C GLU A 55 -7.52 -6.15 15.13
N ASN A 56 -7.30 -6.33 13.82
CA ASN A 56 -7.12 -7.62 13.17
C ASN A 56 -5.84 -7.60 12.31
N SER A 57 -4.89 -8.48 12.64
CA SER A 57 -3.60 -8.64 11.95
C SER A 57 -3.57 -9.80 10.94
N THR A 58 -4.70 -10.40 10.60
CA THR A 58 -4.78 -11.45 9.56
C THR A 58 -4.59 -10.83 8.18
N VAL A 59 -3.91 -11.51 7.25
CA VAL A 59 -3.89 -11.10 5.84
C VAL A 59 -5.30 -11.29 5.28
N LEU A 60 -5.86 -10.25 4.67
CA LEU A 60 -7.22 -10.26 4.13
C LEU A 60 -7.26 -10.45 2.62
N THR A 61 -6.14 -10.22 1.94
CA THR A 61 -6.01 -10.43 0.50
C THR A 61 -6.27 -11.90 0.16
N GLU A 62 -7.21 -12.12 -0.77
CA GLU A 62 -7.53 -13.44 -1.31
C GLU A 62 -6.29 -14.12 -1.89
N ASP A 63 -6.27 -15.46 -1.82
CA ASP A 63 -5.15 -16.33 -2.20
C ASP A 63 -3.89 -16.19 -1.32
N LEU A 64 -3.94 -15.39 -0.25
CA LEU A 64 -2.87 -15.24 0.74
C LEU A 64 -3.33 -15.61 2.17
N GLU A 65 -4.40 -16.38 2.31
CA GLU A 65 -4.97 -16.75 3.62
C GLU A 65 -4.01 -17.62 4.45
N ASP A 66 -3.18 -18.43 3.78
CA ASP A 66 -2.19 -19.32 4.38
C ASP A 66 -0.80 -18.67 4.55
N ALA A 67 -0.69 -17.35 4.37
CA ALA A 67 0.56 -16.62 4.56
C ALA A 67 1.12 -16.82 5.99
N ASP A 68 2.44 -17.00 6.08
CA ASP A 68 3.15 -17.26 7.35
C ASP A 68 3.48 -15.99 8.15
N TRP A 69 2.98 -14.83 7.68
CA TRP A 69 3.18 -13.53 8.30
C TRP A 69 1.85 -12.91 8.75
N SER A 70 1.94 -11.94 9.66
CA SER A 70 0.78 -11.18 10.13
C SER A 70 0.91 -9.72 9.76
N VAL A 71 -0.21 -9.06 9.47
CA VAL A 71 -0.28 -7.66 9.08
C VAL A 71 0.04 -6.75 10.28
N GLY A 72 1.03 -5.88 10.12
CA GLY A 72 1.36 -4.81 11.08
C GLY A 72 0.88 -3.44 10.63
N LEU A 73 0.57 -3.28 9.34
CA LEU A 73 0.13 -2.01 8.77
C LEU A 73 -0.80 -2.27 7.60
N ARG A 74 -1.90 -1.52 7.53
CA ARG A 74 -2.74 -1.43 6.33
C ARG A 74 -2.71 -0.02 5.78
N ALA A 75 -2.56 0.08 4.46
CA ALA A 75 -2.78 1.32 3.74
C ALA A 75 -3.89 1.14 2.70
N TYR A 76 -4.64 2.20 2.47
CA TYR A 76 -5.75 2.26 1.55
C TYR A 76 -5.48 3.38 0.56
N PHE A 77 -5.61 3.08 -0.72
CA PHE A 77 -5.47 4.05 -1.80
C PHE A 77 -6.82 4.19 -2.51
N ASP A 78 -7.47 5.35 -2.39
CA ASP A 78 -8.65 5.64 -3.19
C ASP A 78 -8.23 6.39 -4.45
N VAL A 79 -8.46 5.77 -5.59
CA VAL A 79 -7.94 6.19 -6.89
C VAL A 79 -9.08 6.48 -7.86
N ASP A 80 -9.02 7.59 -8.59
CA ASP A 80 -9.94 7.82 -9.72
C ASP A 80 -9.43 7.13 -10.99
N ALA A 81 -9.95 5.94 -11.25
CA ALA A 81 -9.59 5.10 -12.40
C ALA A 81 -9.95 5.70 -13.77
N THR A 82 -10.61 6.88 -13.83
CA THR A 82 -10.92 7.55 -15.10
C THR A 82 -9.81 8.43 -15.64
N LEU A 83 -8.75 8.67 -14.84
CA LEU A 83 -7.59 9.45 -15.24
C LEU A 83 -6.61 8.62 -16.09
N PRO A 84 -5.77 9.25 -16.92
CA PRO A 84 -4.91 8.54 -17.87
C PRO A 84 -3.76 7.72 -17.25
N ASN A 85 -3.40 7.94 -15.97
CA ASN A 85 -2.37 7.15 -15.26
C ASN A 85 -2.71 7.04 -13.76
N PRO A 86 -3.84 6.42 -13.40
CA PRO A 86 -4.44 6.60 -12.09
C PRO A 86 -3.63 5.90 -10.97
N PHE A 87 -2.77 4.95 -11.32
CA PHE A 87 -1.98 4.17 -10.37
C PHE A 87 -0.52 4.60 -10.25
N ASP A 88 -0.05 5.61 -10.99
CA ASP A 88 1.38 5.93 -11.09
C ASP A 88 2.03 6.21 -9.73
N ASP A 89 1.37 7.02 -8.89
CA ASP A 89 1.88 7.31 -7.54
C ASP A 89 1.84 6.06 -6.66
N VAL A 90 0.77 5.25 -6.73
CA VAL A 90 0.66 3.97 -5.99
C VAL A 90 1.79 3.02 -6.39
N LYS A 91 2.06 2.86 -7.70
CA LYS A 91 3.15 2.04 -8.25
C LYS A 91 4.50 2.52 -7.71
N ARG A 92 4.75 3.84 -7.71
CA ARG A 92 6.00 4.43 -7.17
C ARG A 92 6.16 4.17 -5.68
N ILE A 93 5.11 4.35 -4.88
CA ILE A 93 5.15 4.11 -3.43
C ILE A 93 5.48 2.65 -3.14
N VAL A 94 4.80 1.71 -3.80
CA VAL A 94 5.05 0.26 -3.62
C VAL A 94 6.46 -0.13 -4.06
N LEU A 95 6.94 0.42 -5.19
CA LEU A 95 8.30 0.20 -5.65
C LEU A 95 9.34 0.73 -4.65
N ASN A 96 9.13 1.92 -4.10
CA ASN A 96 10.03 2.50 -3.10
C ASN A 96 10.03 1.67 -1.81
N LEU A 97 8.84 1.30 -1.33
CA LEU A 97 8.69 0.42 -0.17
C LEU A 97 9.45 -0.89 -0.38
N SER A 98 9.29 -1.53 -1.54
CA SER A 98 9.99 -2.79 -1.85
C SER A 98 11.51 -2.68 -1.84
N LYS A 99 12.09 -1.50 -2.08
CA LYS A 99 13.55 -1.30 -2.10
C LYS A 99 14.12 -1.05 -0.70
N GLN A 100 13.32 -0.53 0.22
CA GLN A 100 13.80 -0.05 1.51
C GLN A 100 13.40 -0.95 2.69
N THR A 101 12.33 -1.74 2.56
CA THR A 101 11.95 -2.72 3.58
C THR A 101 12.30 -4.14 3.14
N SER A 102 12.61 -5.03 4.09
CA SER A 102 12.65 -6.47 3.85
C SER A 102 11.32 -7.18 4.15
N PHE A 103 10.34 -6.47 4.69
CA PHE A 103 9.04 -7.03 5.07
C PHE A 103 8.23 -7.45 3.85
N GLU A 104 7.51 -8.55 4.01
CA GLU A 104 6.51 -9.04 3.08
C GLU A 104 5.35 -8.05 3.00
N PHE A 105 4.74 -7.94 1.81
CA PHE A 105 3.51 -7.18 1.64
C PHE A 105 2.70 -7.66 0.44
N ALA A 106 1.42 -7.33 0.45
CA ALA A 106 0.51 -7.53 -0.67
C ALA A 106 -0.28 -6.25 -0.94
N LEU A 107 -0.35 -5.82 -2.20
CA LEU A 107 -1.25 -4.78 -2.69
C LEU A 107 -2.35 -5.46 -3.50
N SER A 108 -3.61 -5.24 -3.16
CA SER A 108 -4.76 -5.87 -3.80
C SER A 108 -5.87 -4.87 -4.12
N PHE A 109 -6.68 -5.15 -5.13
CA PHE A 109 -7.91 -4.42 -5.42
C PHE A 109 -9.03 -4.99 -4.56
N GLN A 110 -9.54 -4.18 -3.63
CA GLN A 110 -10.64 -4.58 -2.74
C GLN A 110 -10.42 -5.91 -2.01
N TYR A 111 -9.15 -6.31 -1.80
CA TYR A 111 -8.73 -7.62 -1.28
C TYR A 111 -8.90 -8.82 -2.23
N GLU A 112 -9.55 -8.67 -3.37
CA GLU A 112 -9.88 -9.78 -4.27
C GLU A 112 -8.79 -10.06 -5.31
N SER A 113 -8.22 -9.00 -5.90
CA SER A 113 -7.26 -9.17 -7.00
C SER A 113 -5.88 -8.63 -6.63
N LEU A 114 -4.88 -9.51 -6.61
CA LEU A 114 -3.50 -9.13 -6.28
C LEU A 114 -2.88 -8.26 -7.38
N TYR A 115 -2.44 -7.05 -7.02
CA TYR A 115 -1.72 -6.13 -7.89
C TYR A 115 -0.19 -6.27 -7.73
N ALA A 116 0.28 -6.36 -6.48
CA ALA A 116 1.69 -6.52 -6.19
C ALA A 116 1.89 -7.41 -4.96
N GLN A 117 2.93 -8.22 -4.95
CA GLN A 117 3.33 -9.00 -3.79
C GLN A 117 4.83 -8.92 -3.63
N LYS A 118 5.27 -8.68 -2.40
CA LYS A 118 6.65 -8.84 -2.00
C LYS A 118 6.78 -10.01 -1.06
N ASP A 119 7.65 -10.94 -1.42
CA ASP A 119 8.02 -12.10 -0.60
C ASP A 119 9.55 -12.28 -0.60
N SER A 120 10.00 -13.47 -0.17
CA SER A 120 11.42 -13.85 -0.17
C SER A 120 12.08 -13.90 -1.56
N ASN A 121 11.31 -14.02 -2.64
CA ASN A 121 11.79 -14.04 -4.02
C ASN A 121 11.91 -12.64 -4.64
N GLY A 122 11.30 -11.63 -4.01
CA GLY A 122 11.37 -10.24 -4.44
C GLY A 122 9.99 -9.61 -4.59
N LEU A 123 9.92 -8.51 -5.34
CA LEU A 123 8.65 -7.87 -5.69
C LEU A 123 8.16 -8.41 -7.04
N GLU A 124 6.94 -8.93 -7.05
CA GLU A 124 6.19 -9.27 -8.24
C GLU A 124 5.05 -8.26 -8.45
N LEU A 125 4.89 -7.81 -9.69
CA LEU A 125 3.79 -6.94 -10.13
C LEU A 125 2.92 -7.73 -11.09
N SER A 126 1.60 -7.68 -10.89
CA SER A 126 0.65 -8.26 -11.83
C SER A 126 0.76 -7.55 -13.18
N LYS A 127 0.72 -8.33 -14.27
CA LYS A 127 0.80 -7.83 -15.64
C LYS A 127 -0.54 -7.31 -16.17
N ASP A 128 -1.62 -7.61 -15.45
CA ASP A 128 -2.99 -7.36 -15.90
C ASP A 128 -3.46 -5.92 -15.59
N PHE A 129 -2.57 -5.04 -15.08
CA PHE A 129 -2.91 -3.73 -14.52
C PHE A 129 -1.86 -2.60 -14.77
#